data_AF-A0A7J4ZYD4-F1
#
_entry.id   AF-A0A7J4ZYD4-F1
#
_cell.length_a   1.000
_cell.length_b   1.000
_cell.length_c   1.000
_cell.angle_alpha   90.00
_cell.angle_beta   90.00
_cell.angle_gamma   90.00
#
_symmetry.space_group_name_H-M   'P 1'
#
loop_
_entity.id
_entity.type
_entity.pdbx_description
1 polymer ?
#
loop_
_entity_poly.entity_id
_entity_poly.type
_entity_poly.pdbx_seq_one_letter_code
_entity_poly.pdbx_strand_id
1 'polypeptide(L)'
;MRDHDLPARERRTRGKRRFDDDEQLFLKRGRAAEPALADPDAEPDPDTGERWSSWDDAVHGPQPHPEWLVTELAAKDTELGMLKTGKEADVHLVRRAVPGTDRSCLLAAKRYRDPQHRLFHRDAGYLEGRRVRRSRENRAMAGRTAFGRQMIAGQWAAAEFAALARLWEVGARHGTITVPYPVQLRGTELMLEFLGDQEEGLAAPRLAQLRPEAGELRELWGQLVDALVVLARA
;
A
#
# COMPACT_ATOMS: atom_id res chain seq x y z
N MET A 1 54.18 -27.56 53.79
CA MET A 1 53.60 -28.65 52.99
C MET A 1 52.24 -28.18 52.51
N ARG A 2 51.96 -28.26 51.19
CA ARG A 2 50.79 -27.73 50.45
C ARG A 2 50.82 -26.20 50.21
N ASP A 3 50.40 -25.65 49.08
CA ASP A 3 50.05 -26.16 47.75
C ASP A 3 50.08 -24.96 46.76
N HIS A 4 50.10 -25.28 45.47
CA HIS A 4 50.15 -24.40 44.29
C HIS A 4 49.08 -23.29 44.19
N ASP A 5 49.39 -22.19 43.48
CA ASP A 5 48.52 -21.71 42.37
C ASP A 5 49.22 -20.74 41.39
N LEU A 6 48.75 -20.78 40.14
CA LEU A 6 49.34 -20.34 38.86
C LEU A 6 49.26 -18.82 38.58
N PRO A 7 50.09 -18.24 37.67
CA PRO A 7 50.14 -16.81 37.41
C PRO A 7 49.11 -16.29 36.39
N ALA A 8 48.81 -15.00 36.56
CA ALA A 8 47.75 -14.20 35.93
C ALA A 8 47.94 -13.90 34.43
N ARG A 9 46.82 -13.61 33.74
CA ARG A 9 46.80 -13.06 32.37
C ARG A 9 46.47 -11.56 32.37
N GLU A 10 47.32 -10.81 31.66
CA GLU A 10 47.32 -9.34 31.52
C GLU A 10 46.08 -8.76 30.80
N ARG A 11 45.73 -7.54 31.22
CA ARG A 11 44.84 -6.60 30.51
C ARG A 11 45.55 -5.98 29.31
N ARG A 12 44.85 -5.80 28.18
CA ARG A 12 45.20 -4.77 27.17
C ARG A 12 43.98 -3.93 26.79
N THR A 13 44.30 -2.66 26.56
CA THR A 13 43.48 -1.46 26.52
C THR A 13 42.92 -1.12 25.14
N ARG A 14 41.88 -0.27 25.14
CA ARG A 14 41.16 0.36 24.01
C ARG A 14 42.07 1.00 22.95
N GLY A 15 41.75 0.79 21.67
CA GLY A 15 42.21 1.59 20.52
C GLY A 15 41.03 2.11 19.68
N LYS A 16 41.13 3.38 19.26
CA LYS A 16 40.14 4.22 18.54
C LYS A 16 39.68 3.63 17.21
N ARG A 17 38.38 3.72 16.91
CA ARG A 17 37.85 3.61 15.53
C ARG A 17 37.96 4.98 14.84
N ARG A 18 38.66 5.00 13.72
CA ARG A 18 38.74 6.12 12.78
C ARG A 18 37.78 5.86 11.62
N PHE A 19 37.20 6.95 11.14
CA PHE A 19 36.22 7.08 10.07
C PHE A 19 36.94 7.03 8.71
N ASP A 20 36.23 6.51 7.69
CA ASP A 20 36.54 6.38 6.26
C ASP A 20 37.68 5.43 5.82
N ASP A 21 37.28 4.38 5.11
CA ASP A 21 37.91 3.91 3.86
C ASP A 21 36.83 3.16 3.05
N ASP A 22 36.54 3.70 1.87
CA ASP A 22 35.78 3.07 0.80
C ASP A 22 36.56 1.89 0.18
N GLU A 23 35.82 1.02 -0.54
CA GLU A 23 36.27 -0.09 -1.43
C GLU A 23 36.60 -1.44 -0.77
N GLN A 24 36.26 -2.62 -1.32
CA GLN A 24 35.62 -3.02 -2.58
C GLN A 24 35.09 -4.48 -2.43
N LEU A 25 33.87 -4.70 -2.92
CA LEU A 25 33.40 -5.90 -3.64
C LEU A 25 33.89 -7.30 -3.20
N PHE A 26 33.06 -8.00 -2.41
CA PHE A 26 32.96 -9.47 -2.50
C PHE A 26 31.53 -9.88 -2.87
N LEU A 27 31.25 -9.89 -4.18
CA LEU A 27 30.07 -10.53 -4.76
C LEU A 27 30.19 -12.06 -4.57
N LYS A 28 29.56 -12.58 -3.52
CA LYS A 28 29.18 -14.00 -3.47
C LYS A 28 28.19 -14.25 -4.59
N ARG A 29 28.63 -14.92 -5.67
CA ARG A 29 27.78 -15.46 -6.73
C ARG A 29 26.79 -16.46 -6.13
N GLY A 30 25.65 -15.96 -5.67
CA GLY A 30 24.44 -16.76 -5.54
C GLY A 30 23.99 -17.16 -6.94
N ARG A 31 23.52 -18.41 -7.08
CA ARG A 31 22.90 -18.93 -8.30
C ARG A 31 21.90 -17.89 -8.81
N ALA A 32 22.09 -17.40 -10.04
CA ALA A 32 21.14 -16.50 -10.67
C ALA A 32 19.75 -17.14 -10.57
N ALA A 33 18.80 -16.42 -9.97
CA ALA A 33 17.40 -16.79 -10.10
C ALA A 33 17.13 -16.84 -11.61
N GLU A 34 16.54 -17.95 -12.07
CA GLU A 34 16.05 -18.01 -13.46
C GLU A 34 15.18 -16.76 -13.68
N PRO A 35 15.34 -16.04 -14.80
CA PRO A 35 14.48 -14.93 -15.09
C PRO A 35 13.05 -15.47 -15.10
N ALA A 36 12.22 -14.97 -14.17
CA ALA A 36 10.79 -15.18 -14.27
C ALA A 36 10.40 -14.75 -15.69
N LEU A 37 9.78 -15.65 -16.45
CA LEU A 37 9.26 -15.34 -17.78
C LEU A 37 8.45 -14.05 -17.62
N ALA A 38 8.91 -12.97 -18.25
CA ALA A 38 8.17 -11.72 -18.27
C ALA A 38 6.83 -12.02 -18.93
N ASP A 39 5.75 -11.75 -18.21
CA ASP A 39 4.42 -11.85 -18.77
C ASP A 39 4.32 -10.81 -19.91
N PRO A 40 4.18 -11.24 -21.18
CA PRO A 40 4.14 -10.31 -22.30
C PRO A 40 2.98 -9.31 -22.22
N ASP A 41 1.94 -9.62 -21.45
CA ASP A 41 0.80 -8.73 -21.19
C ASP A 41 1.07 -7.72 -20.05
N ALA A 42 2.20 -7.84 -19.35
CA ALA A 42 2.60 -6.91 -18.28
C ALA A 42 3.34 -5.67 -18.79
N GLU A 43 3.88 -5.68 -20.01
CA GLU A 43 4.54 -4.50 -20.57
C GLU A 43 3.50 -3.49 -21.10
N PRO A 44 3.67 -2.19 -20.81
CA PRO A 44 2.77 -1.19 -21.35
C PRO A 44 2.94 -1.15 -22.86
N ASP A 45 1.84 -0.90 -23.56
CA ASP A 45 1.86 -0.57 -24.98
C ASP A 45 2.83 0.60 -25.19
N PRO A 46 3.85 0.45 -26.05
CA PRO A 46 4.93 1.42 -26.17
C PRO A 46 4.48 2.75 -26.77
N ASP A 47 3.36 2.77 -27.50
CA ASP A 47 2.84 3.96 -28.17
C ASP A 47 1.84 4.71 -27.27
N THR A 48 1.03 3.98 -26.50
CA THR A 48 -0.07 4.55 -25.71
C THR A 48 0.18 4.56 -24.20
N GLY A 49 1.14 3.77 -23.71
CA GLY A 49 1.41 3.57 -22.28
C GLY A 49 0.35 2.74 -21.54
N GLU A 50 -0.64 2.21 -22.28
CA GLU A 50 -1.74 1.42 -21.73
C GLU A 50 -1.29 0.03 -21.30
N ARG A 51 -1.91 -0.52 -20.27
CA ARG A 51 -1.72 -1.92 -19.85
C ARG A 51 -3.08 -2.61 -19.78
N TRP A 52 -3.10 -3.93 -19.93
CA TRP A 52 -4.31 -4.68 -19.60
C TRP A 52 -4.70 -4.45 -18.14
N SER A 53 -6.01 -4.34 -17.91
CA SER A 53 -6.53 -4.20 -16.56
C SER A 53 -6.16 -5.43 -15.74
N SER A 54 -5.64 -5.19 -14.53
CA SER A 54 -5.35 -6.26 -13.57
C SER A 54 -6.60 -6.75 -12.82
N TRP A 55 -7.77 -6.68 -13.45
CA TRP A 55 -9.02 -7.07 -12.81
C TRP A 55 -9.05 -8.58 -12.58
N ASP A 56 -8.68 -9.40 -13.56
CA ASP A 56 -8.77 -10.86 -13.50
C ASP A 56 -7.97 -11.53 -12.37
N ASP A 57 -6.85 -10.94 -11.95
CA ASP A 57 -5.92 -11.51 -10.97
C ASP A 57 -5.93 -10.80 -9.60
N ALA A 58 -6.83 -9.83 -9.40
CA ALA A 58 -6.95 -9.06 -8.18
C ALA A 58 -8.07 -9.53 -7.23
N VAL A 59 -7.95 -9.16 -5.96
CA VAL A 59 -9.07 -9.29 -5.01
C VAL A 59 -10.02 -8.13 -5.22
N HIS A 60 -11.31 -8.40 -5.42
CA HIS A 60 -12.33 -7.39 -5.73
C HIS A 60 -13.09 -6.88 -4.52
N GLY A 61 -13.58 -5.65 -4.64
CA GLY A 61 -14.46 -5.02 -3.66
C GLY A 61 -15.78 -5.78 -3.44
N PRO A 62 -16.57 -5.33 -2.45
CA PRO A 62 -17.84 -5.98 -2.09
C PRO A 62 -18.88 -5.88 -3.21
N GLN A 63 -19.70 -6.93 -3.36
CA GLN A 63 -20.83 -6.96 -4.30
C GLN A 63 -22.11 -6.36 -3.70
N PRO A 64 -23.03 -5.83 -4.53
CA PRO A 64 -22.91 -5.65 -5.97
C PRO A 64 -21.89 -4.55 -6.33
N HIS A 65 -21.17 -4.74 -7.43
CA HIS A 65 -20.24 -3.72 -7.91
C HIS A 65 -21.01 -2.48 -8.37
N PRO A 66 -20.50 -1.26 -8.12
CA PRO A 66 -21.13 -0.05 -8.62
C PRO A 66 -21.23 -0.04 -10.14
N GLU A 67 -22.36 0.47 -10.68
CA GLU A 67 -22.60 0.50 -12.13
C GLU A 67 -21.56 1.33 -12.90
N TRP A 68 -20.90 2.29 -12.25
CA TRP A 68 -19.85 3.10 -12.88
C TRP A 68 -18.54 2.34 -13.07
N LEU A 69 -18.34 1.21 -12.40
CA LEU A 69 -17.10 0.44 -12.45
C LEU A 69 -17.00 -0.39 -13.72
N VAL A 70 -15.86 -0.30 -14.41
CA VAL A 70 -15.49 -1.15 -15.53
C VAL A 70 -14.85 -2.44 -15.00
N THR A 71 -15.46 -3.58 -15.31
CA THR A 71 -15.07 -4.93 -14.83
C THR A 71 -14.75 -5.90 -15.96
N GLU A 72 -14.85 -5.44 -17.20
CA GLU A 72 -14.64 -6.21 -18.40
C GLU A 72 -13.16 -6.60 -18.52
N LEU A 73 -12.88 -7.87 -18.84
CA LEU A 73 -11.51 -8.39 -18.97
C LEU A 73 -10.74 -7.77 -20.15
N ALA A 74 -11.46 -7.20 -21.13
CA ALA A 74 -10.88 -6.46 -22.24
C ALA A 74 -10.55 -5.00 -21.87
N ALA A 75 -10.76 -4.57 -20.62
CA ALA A 75 -10.43 -3.21 -20.22
C ALA A 75 -8.91 -3.00 -20.13
N LYS A 76 -8.48 -1.77 -20.42
CA LYS A 76 -7.11 -1.31 -20.26
C LYS A 76 -7.03 -0.20 -19.23
N ASP A 77 -5.95 -0.20 -18.47
CA ASP A 77 -5.59 0.81 -17.48
C ASP A 77 -4.52 1.76 -18.07
N THR A 78 -4.79 3.07 -18.02
CA THR A 78 -3.89 4.14 -18.45
C THR A 78 -3.55 5.04 -17.26
N GLU A 79 -2.26 5.23 -16.99
CA GLU A 79 -1.78 6.17 -15.98
C GLU A 79 -1.96 7.62 -16.45
N LEU A 80 -2.76 8.41 -15.74
CA LEU A 80 -2.99 9.82 -16.05
C LEU A 80 -2.10 10.77 -15.24
N GLY A 81 -1.40 10.25 -14.23
CA GLY A 81 -0.43 11.02 -13.45
C GLY A 81 -0.55 10.82 -11.94
N MET A 82 0.28 11.52 -11.20
CA MET A 82 0.32 11.44 -9.74
C MET A 82 -0.66 12.43 -9.11
N LEU A 83 -1.61 11.93 -8.30
CA LEU A 83 -2.53 12.75 -7.51
C LEU A 83 -1.85 13.26 -6.24
N LYS A 84 -1.12 12.39 -5.56
CA LYS A 84 -0.51 12.70 -4.27
C LYS A 84 0.67 11.80 -3.99
N THR A 85 1.76 12.40 -3.52
CA THR A 85 2.85 11.65 -2.89
C THR A 85 2.76 11.68 -1.36
N GLY A 86 3.18 10.59 -0.73
CA GLY A 86 3.24 10.44 0.71
C GLY A 86 4.46 9.66 1.17
N LYS A 87 4.70 9.66 2.50
CA LYS A 87 5.81 8.93 3.12
C LYS A 87 5.66 7.40 2.99
N GLU A 88 4.42 6.91 2.95
CA GLU A 88 4.11 5.47 3.00
C GLU A 88 3.56 4.93 1.70
N ALA A 89 2.94 5.78 0.90
CA ALA A 89 2.31 5.43 -0.36
C ALA A 89 2.25 6.65 -1.28
N ASP A 90 2.20 6.39 -2.57
CA ASP A 90 1.83 7.34 -3.61
C ASP A 90 0.44 6.99 -4.15
N VAL A 91 -0.30 8.00 -4.59
CA VAL A 91 -1.62 7.84 -5.19
C VAL A 91 -1.57 8.40 -6.61
N HIS A 92 -1.95 7.57 -7.56
CA HIS A 92 -1.98 7.87 -8.99
C HIS A 92 -3.43 7.90 -9.49
N LEU A 93 -3.68 8.73 -10.51
CA LEU A 93 -4.91 8.71 -11.26
C LEU A 93 -4.77 7.71 -12.40
N VAL A 94 -5.71 6.77 -12.48
CA VAL A 94 -5.74 5.74 -13.52
C VAL A 94 -7.09 5.83 -14.22
N ARG A 95 -7.08 5.80 -15.55
CA ARG A 95 -8.29 5.58 -16.35
C ARG A 95 -8.37 4.12 -16.69
N ARG A 96 -9.51 3.49 -16.39
CA ARG A 96 -9.86 2.17 -16.92
C ARG A 96 -10.87 2.33 -18.03
N ALA A 97 -10.62 1.78 -19.21
CA ALA A 97 -11.52 1.88 -20.35
C ALA A 97 -11.56 0.59 -21.19
N VAL A 98 -12.71 0.28 -21.77
CA VAL A 98 -12.84 -0.83 -22.73
C VAL A 98 -12.56 -0.29 -24.15
N PRO A 99 -11.50 -0.77 -24.83
CA PRO A 99 -11.14 -0.31 -26.16
C PRO A 99 -12.30 -0.43 -27.17
N GLY A 100 -12.48 0.60 -27.99
CA GLY A 100 -13.55 0.65 -29.00
C GLY A 100 -14.94 0.95 -28.47
N THR A 101 -15.07 1.39 -27.21
CA THR A 101 -16.34 1.80 -26.60
C THR A 101 -16.17 3.09 -25.80
N ASP A 102 -17.28 3.73 -25.41
CA ASP A 102 -17.26 4.88 -24.50
C ASP A 102 -17.17 4.47 -23.02
N ARG A 103 -17.03 3.17 -22.75
CA ARG A 103 -17.08 2.66 -21.39
C ARG A 103 -15.76 2.88 -20.66
N SER A 104 -15.77 3.79 -19.70
CA SER A 104 -14.60 4.10 -18.86
C SER A 104 -14.96 4.52 -17.43
N CYS A 105 -13.97 4.51 -16.55
CA CYS A 105 -14.02 5.10 -15.20
C CYS A 105 -12.64 5.61 -14.76
N LEU A 106 -12.60 6.58 -13.84
CA LEU A 106 -11.38 6.99 -13.16
C LEU A 106 -11.23 6.29 -11.81
N LEU A 107 -10.00 5.89 -11.51
CA LEU A 107 -9.61 5.16 -10.32
C LEU A 107 -8.43 5.88 -9.64
N ALA A 108 -8.38 5.79 -8.31
CA ALA A 108 -7.23 6.20 -7.52
C ALA A 108 -6.40 4.97 -7.16
N ALA A 109 -5.22 4.81 -7.78
CA ALA A 109 -4.30 3.72 -7.51
C ALA A 109 -3.33 4.12 -6.39
N LYS A 110 -3.56 3.59 -5.19
CA LYS A 110 -2.69 3.78 -4.02
C LYS A 110 -1.64 2.67 -3.97
N ARG A 111 -0.38 3.05 -4.14
CA ARG A 111 0.78 2.16 -4.17
C ARG A 111 1.62 2.33 -2.92
N TYR A 112 1.66 1.29 -2.08
CA TYR A 112 2.49 1.31 -0.88
C TYR A 112 3.99 1.19 -1.21
N ARG A 113 4.81 2.04 -0.59
CA ARG A 113 6.27 2.00 -0.72
C ARG A 113 6.86 0.78 0.01
N ASP A 114 7.94 0.21 -0.54
CA ASP A 114 8.73 -0.84 0.12
C ASP A 114 9.21 -0.34 1.50
N PRO A 115 9.23 -1.20 2.53
CA PRO A 115 9.76 -0.88 3.85
C PRO A 115 11.15 -0.21 3.86
N GLN A 116 12.01 -0.43 2.85
CA GLN A 116 13.30 0.27 2.74
C GLN A 116 13.19 1.77 2.48
N HIS A 117 12.08 2.22 1.87
CA HIS A 117 11.83 3.62 1.52
C HIS A 117 10.90 4.32 2.53
N ARG A 118 10.52 3.64 3.62
CA ARG A 118 9.75 4.23 4.72
C ARG A 118 10.70 4.96 5.66
N LEU A 119 10.64 6.29 5.69
CA LEU A 119 11.40 7.15 6.62
C LEU A 119 10.91 7.06 8.09
N PHE A 120 10.16 6.03 8.48
CA PHE A 120 9.71 5.81 9.86
C PHE A 120 10.00 4.38 10.33
N HIS A 121 10.99 4.24 11.21
CA HIS A 121 11.33 3.00 11.90
C HIS A 121 10.55 2.81 13.21
N ARG A 122 9.21 2.81 13.15
CA ARG A 122 8.34 2.50 14.32
C ARG A 122 7.33 1.37 14.03
N ASP A 123 7.78 0.32 13.35
CA ASP A 123 6.94 -0.85 13.02
C ASP A 123 6.57 -1.74 14.22
N ALA A 124 7.33 -1.66 15.33
CA ALA A 124 7.19 -2.61 16.44
C ALA A 124 5.80 -2.57 17.13
N GLY A 125 5.22 -1.38 17.30
CA GLY A 125 3.93 -1.23 17.99
C GLY A 125 2.70 -1.63 17.17
N TYR A 126 2.80 -1.68 15.82
CA TYR A 126 1.65 -1.95 14.93
C TYR A 126 1.49 -3.43 14.56
N LEU A 127 2.54 -4.24 14.78
CA LEU A 127 2.54 -5.68 14.53
C LEU A 127 2.21 -6.51 15.77
N GLU A 128 2.33 -5.94 16.98
CA GLU A 128 2.17 -6.66 18.26
C GLU A 128 0.80 -7.31 18.48
N GLY A 129 -0.26 -6.91 17.74
CA GLY A 129 -1.60 -7.50 17.85
C GLY A 129 -1.98 -8.54 16.80
N ARG A 130 -1.19 -8.74 15.73
CA ARG A 130 -1.61 -9.54 14.56
C ARG A 130 -0.80 -10.83 14.44
N ARG A 131 -1.32 -11.90 15.04
CA ARG A 131 -0.70 -13.23 15.01
C ARG A 131 -0.98 -13.93 13.67
N VAL A 132 -0.05 -13.87 12.73
CA VAL A 132 -0.16 -14.60 11.45
C VAL A 132 0.01 -16.10 11.70
N ARG A 133 -0.95 -16.88 11.20
CA ARG A 133 -1.08 -18.32 11.44
C ARG A 133 -0.28 -19.13 10.40
N ARG A 134 1.04 -18.97 10.33
CA ARG A 134 1.98 -19.87 9.61
C ARG A 134 3.44 -19.56 9.98
N SER A 135 4.13 -20.52 10.61
CA SER A 135 5.47 -20.35 11.21
C SER A 135 6.61 -20.03 10.22
N ARG A 136 6.42 -20.34 8.93
CA ARG A 136 7.40 -20.03 7.87
C ARG A 136 7.39 -18.55 7.47
N GLU A 137 6.20 -17.94 7.39
CA GLU A 137 6.01 -16.52 7.05
C GLU A 137 6.57 -15.62 8.15
N ASN A 138 6.35 -15.98 9.42
CA ASN A 138 6.93 -15.26 10.58
C ASN A 138 8.46 -15.21 10.55
N ARG A 139 9.13 -16.27 10.05
CA ARG A 139 10.59 -16.31 9.95
C ARG A 139 11.12 -15.44 8.81
N ALA A 140 10.40 -15.37 7.68
CA ALA A 140 10.73 -14.48 6.57
C ALA A 140 10.54 -13.00 6.95
N MET A 141 9.47 -12.68 7.70
CA MET A 141 9.23 -11.34 8.25
C MET A 141 10.30 -10.96 9.30
N ALA A 142 10.65 -11.89 10.20
CA ALA A 142 11.71 -11.69 11.20
C ALA A 142 13.10 -11.48 10.55
N GLY A 143 13.35 -12.13 9.42
CA GLY A 143 14.60 -12.01 8.66
C GLY A 143 14.69 -10.82 7.71
N ARG A 144 13.64 -9.99 7.56
CA ARG A 144 13.57 -8.82 6.66
C ARG A 144 14.07 -9.07 5.22
N THR A 145 13.91 -10.28 4.70
CA THR A 145 14.24 -10.59 3.30
C THR A 145 13.37 -9.76 2.35
N ALA A 146 13.77 -9.58 1.09
CA ALA A 146 12.97 -8.82 0.11
C ALA A 146 11.53 -9.35 0.02
N PHE A 147 11.36 -10.68 0.04
CA PHE A 147 10.05 -11.34 0.13
C PHE A 147 9.30 -11.04 1.43
N GLY A 148 9.98 -11.08 2.59
CA GLY A 148 9.37 -10.71 3.89
C GLY A 148 8.91 -9.25 3.93
N ARG A 149 9.62 -8.34 3.25
CA ARG A 149 9.26 -6.92 3.14
C ARG A 149 8.03 -6.68 2.26
N GLN A 150 7.94 -7.37 1.12
CA GLN A 150 6.75 -7.35 0.28
C GLN A 150 5.52 -7.91 1.02
N MET A 151 5.69 -8.98 1.81
CA MET A 151 4.63 -9.53 2.65
C MET A 151 4.14 -8.54 3.71
N ILE A 152 5.04 -7.79 4.37
CA ILE A 152 4.66 -6.74 5.33
C ILE A 152 3.92 -5.62 4.61
N ALA A 153 4.44 -5.12 3.48
CA ALA A 153 3.78 -4.06 2.72
C ALA A 153 2.38 -4.48 2.25
N GLY A 154 2.23 -5.71 1.79
CA GLY A 154 0.94 -6.29 1.39
C GLY A 154 -0.05 -6.39 2.56
N GLN A 155 0.41 -6.60 3.79
CA GLN A 155 -0.48 -6.59 4.98
C GLN A 155 -1.11 -5.22 5.25
N TRP A 156 -0.44 -4.12 4.92
CA TRP A 156 -1.02 -2.79 5.07
C TRP A 156 -2.10 -2.55 4.02
N ALA A 157 -1.80 -2.85 2.75
CA ALA A 157 -2.77 -2.73 1.66
C ALA A 157 -4.00 -3.64 1.89
N ALA A 158 -3.79 -4.88 2.33
CA ALA A 158 -4.87 -5.81 2.65
C ALA A 158 -5.73 -5.36 3.84
N ALA A 159 -5.10 -4.81 4.88
CA ALA A 159 -5.85 -4.29 6.03
C ALA A 159 -6.69 -3.07 5.65
N GLU A 160 -6.14 -2.14 4.84
CA GLU A 160 -6.90 -0.99 4.35
C GLU A 160 -8.05 -1.42 3.44
N PHE A 161 -7.79 -2.34 2.50
CA PHE A 161 -8.82 -2.89 1.62
C PHE A 161 -9.98 -3.51 2.41
N ALA A 162 -9.67 -4.35 3.40
CA ALA A 162 -10.69 -4.98 4.25
C ALA A 162 -11.47 -3.95 5.09
N ALA A 163 -10.80 -2.93 5.62
CA ALA A 163 -11.44 -1.86 6.37
C ALA A 163 -12.38 -1.04 5.47
N LEU A 164 -11.92 -0.62 4.28
CA LEU A 164 -12.73 0.12 3.32
C LEU A 164 -13.92 -0.70 2.84
N ALA A 165 -13.74 -1.99 2.55
CA ALA A 165 -14.84 -2.85 2.12
C ALA A 165 -15.92 -2.92 3.20
N ARG A 166 -15.50 -3.11 4.46
CA ARG A 166 -16.43 -3.13 5.59
C ARG A 166 -17.16 -1.81 5.78
N LEU A 167 -16.44 -0.69 5.73
CA LEU A 167 -17.03 0.64 5.90
C LEU A 167 -17.98 0.99 4.75
N TRP A 168 -17.64 0.59 3.52
CA TRP A 168 -18.50 0.78 2.36
C TRP A 168 -19.81 0.00 2.50
N GLU A 169 -19.76 -1.27 2.92
CA GLU A 169 -20.97 -2.07 3.19
C GLU A 169 -21.85 -1.45 4.29
N VAL A 170 -21.22 -0.91 5.34
CA VAL A 170 -21.94 -0.22 6.43
C VAL A 170 -22.59 1.06 5.89
N GLY A 171 -21.88 1.83 5.08
CA GLY A 171 -22.40 3.02 4.39
C GLY A 171 -23.58 2.69 3.48
N ALA A 172 -23.46 1.65 2.66
CA ALA A 172 -24.54 1.18 1.78
C ALA A 172 -25.78 0.74 2.54
N ARG A 173 -25.64 0.17 3.75
CA ARG A 173 -26.77 -0.30 4.57
C ARG A 173 -27.41 0.81 5.39
N HIS A 174 -26.63 1.74 5.93
CA HIS A 174 -27.08 2.67 6.96
C HIS A 174 -27.01 4.15 6.56
N GLY A 175 -26.30 4.50 5.49
CA GLY A 175 -26.17 5.87 4.98
C GLY A 175 -25.34 6.81 5.87
N THR A 176 -24.67 6.28 6.90
CA THR A 176 -24.00 7.07 7.94
C THR A 176 -22.52 7.31 7.71
N ILE A 177 -21.89 6.59 6.78
CA ILE A 177 -20.48 6.77 6.45
C ILE A 177 -20.29 6.63 4.94
N THR A 178 -19.45 7.50 4.39
CA THR A 178 -19.07 7.47 2.98
C THR A 178 -17.57 7.30 2.89
N VAL A 179 -17.14 6.25 2.19
CA VAL A 179 -15.74 5.96 1.88
C VAL A 179 -15.63 5.62 0.40
N PRO A 180 -14.47 5.86 -0.26
CA PRO A 180 -14.27 5.39 -1.63
C PRO A 180 -14.53 3.89 -1.73
N TYR A 181 -15.26 3.46 -2.76
CA TYR A 181 -15.40 2.03 -3.03
C TYR A 181 -14.04 1.38 -3.29
N PRO A 182 -13.67 0.30 -2.57
CA PRO A 182 -12.39 -0.38 -2.78
C PRO A 182 -12.49 -1.30 -3.99
N VAL A 183 -12.10 -0.80 -5.17
CA VAL A 183 -12.26 -1.50 -6.45
C VAL A 183 -11.52 -2.82 -6.46
N GLN A 184 -10.22 -2.80 -6.18
CA GLN A 184 -9.40 -4.01 -6.17
C GLN A 184 -8.10 -3.87 -5.38
N LEU A 185 -7.56 -5.01 -4.98
CA LEU A 185 -6.25 -5.15 -4.33
C LEU A 185 -5.40 -6.18 -5.09
N ARG A 186 -4.21 -5.76 -5.51
CA ARG A 186 -3.20 -6.63 -6.12
C ARG A 186 -1.83 -6.37 -5.50
N GLY A 187 -1.31 -7.34 -4.76
CA GLY A 187 -0.04 -7.21 -4.05
C GLY A 187 -0.04 -6.06 -3.04
N THR A 188 0.63 -4.96 -3.38
CA THR A 188 0.74 -3.74 -2.57
C THR A 188 0.00 -2.54 -3.16
N GLU A 189 -0.71 -2.73 -4.27
CA GLU A 189 -1.51 -1.72 -4.93
C GLU A 189 -2.99 -1.89 -4.58
N LEU A 190 -3.58 -0.81 -4.11
CA LEU A 190 -4.99 -0.69 -3.77
C LEU A 190 -5.62 0.32 -4.73
N MET A 191 -6.50 -0.14 -5.62
CA MET A 191 -7.29 0.75 -6.48
C MET A 191 -8.62 1.06 -5.80
N LEU A 192 -8.97 2.34 -5.79
CA LEU A 192 -10.16 2.89 -5.17
C LEU A 192 -10.97 3.68 -6.21
N GLU A 193 -12.25 3.89 -5.92
CA GLU A 193 -13.04 4.93 -6.53
C GLU A 193 -12.30 6.27 -6.50
N PHE A 194 -12.23 6.95 -7.64
CA PHE A 194 -11.73 8.31 -7.70
C PHE A 194 -12.80 9.29 -7.22
N LEU A 195 -12.49 10.07 -6.18
CA LEU A 195 -13.36 11.13 -5.68
C LEU A 195 -12.90 12.48 -6.23
N GLY A 196 -13.71 13.05 -7.11
CA GLY A 196 -13.38 14.30 -7.79
C GLY A 196 -14.20 14.48 -9.06
N ASP A 197 -13.76 15.41 -9.88
CA ASP A 197 -14.31 15.66 -11.20
C ASP A 197 -13.89 14.54 -12.17
N GLN A 198 -14.87 13.80 -12.69
CA GLN A 198 -14.61 12.67 -13.59
C GLN A 198 -14.20 13.10 -15.01
N GLU A 199 -14.56 14.32 -15.43
CA GLU A 199 -14.26 14.86 -16.76
C GLU A 199 -12.86 15.46 -16.79
N GLU A 200 -12.54 16.29 -15.80
CA GLU A 200 -11.28 17.02 -15.69
C GLU A 200 -10.19 16.20 -14.96
N GLY A 201 -10.57 15.13 -14.25
CA GLY A 201 -9.63 14.34 -13.44
C GLY A 201 -9.12 15.08 -12.20
N LEU A 202 -9.86 16.09 -11.73
CA LEU A 202 -9.49 16.91 -10.57
C LEU A 202 -9.98 16.29 -9.27
N ALA A 203 -9.04 15.85 -8.43
CA ALA A 203 -9.37 15.25 -7.13
C ALA A 203 -10.10 16.25 -6.22
N ALA A 204 -11.10 15.75 -5.48
CA ALA A 204 -11.79 16.53 -4.47
C ALA A 204 -10.79 17.14 -3.45
N PRO A 205 -10.95 18.43 -3.08
CA PRO A 205 -10.05 19.08 -2.15
C PRO A 205 -10.15 18.45 -0.76
N ARG A 206 -9.05 18.48 0.01
CA ARG A 206 -9.11 18.08 1.42
C ARG A 206 -9.91 19.11 2.21
N LEU A 207 -10.64 18.66 3.22
CA LEU A 207 -11.35 19.53 4.16
C LEU A 207 -10.47 20.66 4.74
N ALA A 208 -9.19 20.40 5.02
CA ALA A 208 -8.23 21.41 5.52
C ALA A 208 -7.96 22.57 4.54
N GLN A 209 -8.21 22.37 3.25
CA GLN A 209 -8.07 23.39 2.20
C GLN A 209 -9.35 24.23 2.05
N LEU A 210 -10.46 23.77 2.61
CA LEU A 210 -11.73 24.49 2.56
C LEU A 210 -11.77 25.63 3.57
N ARG A 211 -12.63 26.61 3.30
CA ARG A 211 -12.98 27.71 4.21
C ARG A 211 -14.50 27.80 4.29
N PRO A 212 -15.16 26.81 4.93
CA PRO A 212 -16.61 26.74 4.99
C PRO A 212 -17.19 27.86 5.83
N GLU A 213 -18.40 28.28 5.51
CA GLU A 213 -19.16 29.20 6.35
C GLU A 213 -19.64 28.52 7.64
N ALA A 214 -20.09 29.31 8.62
CA ALA A 214 -20.48 28.81 9.94
C ALA A 214 -21.64 27.79 9.90
N GLY A 215 -22.50 27.83 8.87
CA GLY A 215 -23.54 26.83 8.64
C GLY A 215 -22.95 25.49 8.20
N GLU A 216 -22.22 25.51 7.10
CA GLU A 216 -21.56 24.34 6.51
C GLU A 216 -20.58 23.66 7.50
N LEU A 217 -19.84 24.43 8.29
CA LEU A 217 -18.95 23.88 9.32
C LEU A 217 -19.71 23.04 10.36
N ARG A 218 -20.92 23.45 10.75
CA ARG A 218 -21.76 22.68 11.69
C ARG A 218 -22.23 21.38 11.08
N GLU A 219 -22.56 21.37 9.79
CA GLU A 219 -22.96 20.17 9.07
C GLU A 219 -21.79 19.20 8.92
N LEU A 220 -20.62 19.69 8.52
CA LEU A 220 -19.39 18.89 8.43
C LEU A 220 -18.97 18.30 9.78
N TRP A 221 -19.16 19.05 10.86
CA TRP A 221 -18.95 18.54 12.22
C TRP A 221 -19.92 17.40 12.57
N GLY A 222 -21.20 17.56 12.25
CA GLY A 222 -22.21 16.49 12.43
C GLY A 222 -21.83 15.21 11.69
N GLN A 223 -21.50 15.34 10.40
CA GLN A 223 -21.06 14.22 9.56
C GLN A 223 -19.82 13.52 10.15
N LEU A 224 -18.83 14.28 10.65
CA LEU A 224 -17.66 13.72 11.31
C LEU A 224 -18.01 12.92 12.55
N VAL A 225 -18.88 13.47 13.42
CA VAL A 225 -19.30 12.79 14.66
C VAL A 225 -20.05 11.50 14.32
N ASP A 226 -20.96 11.53 13.36
CA ASP A 226 -21.71 10.34 12.93
C ASP A 226 -20.76 9.26 12.41
N ALA A 227 -19.80 9.62 11.55
CA ALA A 227 -18.79 8.70 11.06
C ALA A 227 -17.93 8.09 12.19
N LEU A 228 -17.55 8.89 13.19
CA LEU A 228 -16.77 8.41 14.34
C LEU A 228 -17.58 7.45 15.23
N VAL A 229 -18.88 7.70 15.42
CA VAL A 229 -19.76 6.80 16.17
C VAL A 229 -19.88 5.45 15.47
N VAL A 230 -19.98 5.45 14.14
CA VAL A 230 -19.98 4.22 13.34
C VAL A 230 -18.66 3.46 13.51
N LEU A 231 -17.52 4.15 13.37
CA LEU A 231 -16.19 3.56 13.53
C LEU A 231 -15.95 2.98 14.92
N ALA A 232 -16.50 3.58 15.97
CA ALA A 232 -16.36 3.08 17.34
C ALA A 232 -17.20 1.81 17.62
N ARG A 233 -18.22 1.52 16.81
CA ARG A 233 -19.12 0.37 16.96
C ARG A 233 -18.75 -0.82 16.06
N ALA A 234 -18.01 -0.55 14.98
CA ALA A 234 -17.59 -1.53 13.97
C ALA A 234 -16.38 -2.35 14.46
#